data_AF-A0A7C1H2L5-F1
#
_entry.id   AF-A0A7C1H2L5-F1
#
_cell.length_a   1.000
_cell.length_b   1.000
_cell.length_c   1.000
_cell.angle_alpha   90.00
_cell.angle_beta   90.00
_cell.angle_gamma   90.00
#
_symmetry.space_group_name_H-M   'P 1'
#
loop_
_entity.id
_entity.type
_entity.pdbx_description
1 polymer ?
#
loop_
_entity_poly.entity_id
_entity_poly.type
_entity_poly.pdbx_seq_one_letter_code
_entity_poly.pdbx_strand_id
1 'polypeptide(L)'
;MKAKIIGVKYCGGCNPTIDRVGIVSGIQKMLPRGYSLTSDASLAPWEAAIMMCGCVCACIDKPEIRNLARRWIVVAGNNVDMLAVSEKEIARTVVEKIVNFS
;
A
#
# COMPACT_ATOMS: atom_id res chain seq x y z
N MET A 1 -22.26 -0.30 8.57
CA MET A 1 -21.27 0.33 7.67
C MET A 1 -20.67 -0.75 6.79
N LYS A 2 -20.55 -0.54 5.48
CA LYS A 2 -19.94 -1.49 4.55
C LYS A 2 -18.42 -1.49 4.78
N ALA A 3 -17.79 -2.66 4.81
CA ALA A 3 -16.33 -2.74 4.95
C ALA A 3 -15.64 -2.09 3.74
N LYS A 4 -14.65 -1.22 4.00
CA LYS A 4 -13.79 -0.60 3.00
C LYS A 4 -12.61 -1.52 2.71
N ILE A 5 -12.61 -2.08 1.50
CA ILE A 5 -11.56 -2.98 1.03
C ILE A 5 -10.47 -2.15 0.35
N ILE A 6 -9.23 -2.30 0.80
CA ILE A 6 -8.05 -1.64 0.25
C ILE A 6 -7.20 -2.69 -0.48
N GLY A 7 -6.95 -2.45 -1.76
CA GLY A 7 -6.09 -3.33 -2.55
C GLY A 7 -4.64 -3.29 -2.10
N VAL A 8 -3.89 -4.37 -2.27
CA VAL A 8 -2.44 -4.41 -2.04
C VAL A 8 -1.77 -5.17 -3.17
N LYS A 9 -0.75 -4.54 -3.77
CA LYS A 9 0.18 -5.18 -4.71
C LYS A 9 1.59 -5.05 -4.18
N TYR A 10 2.40 -6.09 -4.39
CA TYR A 10 3.75 -6.17 -3.90
C TYR A 10 4.77 -6.12 -5.04
N CYS A 11 5.91 -5.48 -4.77
CA CYS A 11 7.11 -5.50 -5.62
C CYS A 11 8.37 -5.38 -4.75
N GLY A 12 9.55 -5.34 -5.38
CA GLY A 12 10.84 -5.21 -4.69
C GLY A 12 11.28 -6.48 -3.96
N GLY A 13 10.85 -7.66 -4.45
CA GLY A 13 11.31 -8.98 -4.00
C GLY A 13 12.80 -9.24 -4.24
N CYS A 14 13.34 -8.66 -5.30
CA CYS A 14 14.69 -8.91 -5.77
C CYS A 14 15.79 -8.25 -4.91
N ASN A 15 15.53 -7.06 -4.36
CA ASN A 15 16.50 -6.33 -3.53
C ASN A 15 15.77 -5.38 -2.54
N PRO A 16 15.07 -5.91 -1.52
CA PRO A 16 14.31 -5.09 -0.60
C PRO A 16 15.23 -4.28 0.33
N THR A 17 14.94 -2.99 0.48
CA THR A 17 15.55 -2.10 1.47
C THR A 17 14.64 -1.88 2.69
N ILE A 18 13.47 -2.52 2.73
CA ILE A 18 12.47 -2.48 3.81
C ILE A 18 11.84 -3.86 4.03
N ASP A 19 11.36 -4.14 5.24
CA ASP A 19 10.49 -5.28 5.53
C ASP A 19 9.05 -5.01 5.07
N ARG A 20 8.80 -5.21 3.77
CA ARG A 20 7.47 -5.02 3.18
C ARG A 20 6.36 -5.87 3.81
N VAL A 21 6.68 -7.06 4.34
CA VAL A 21 5.68 -7.97 4.93
C VAL A 21 5.33 -7.49 6.34
N GLY A 22 6.34 -7.14 7.13
CA GLY A 22 6.16 -6.53 8.46
C GLY A 22 5.39 -5.22 8.39
N ILE A 23 5.70 -4.36 7.41
CA ILE A 23 4.99 -3.10 7.20
C ILE A 23 3.51 -3.35 6.87
N VAL A 24 3.18 -4.25 5.94
CA VAL A 24 1.76 -4.53 5.63
C VAL A 24 1.03 -5.18 6.81
N SER A 25 1.70 -6.05 7.56
CA SER A 25 1.15 -6.59 8.82
C SER A 25 0.86 -5.47 9.82
N GLY A 26 1.76 -4.49 9.95
CA GLY A 26 1.57 -3.29 10.77
C GLY A 26 0.37 -2.46 10.31
N ILE A 27 0.24 -2.20 9.01
CA ILE A 27 -0.90 -1.49 8.42
C ILE A 27 -2.20 -2.21 8.77
N GLN A 28 -2.27 -3.53 8.57
CA GLN A 28 -3.47 -4.31 8.86
C GLN A 28 -3.89 -4.26 10.33
N LYS A 29 -2.93 -4.21 11.26
CA LYS A 29 -3.19 -4.07 12.70
C LYS A 29 -3.63 -2.66 13.11
N MET A 30 -3.14 -1.64 12.41
CA MET A 30 -3.40 -0.23 12.71
C MET A 30 -4.66 0.31 12.02
N LEU A 31 -5.15 -0.37 10.98
CA LEU A 31 -6.36 0.04 10.27
C LEU A 31 -7.58 0.06 11.21
N PRO A 32 -8.45 1.10 11.11
CA PRO A 32 -9.68 1.14 11.90
C PRO A 32 -10.62 -0.03 11.60
N ARG A 33 -11.54 -0.30 12.54
CA ARG A 33 -12.62 -1.26 12.30
C ARG A 33 -13.39 -0.88 11.04
N GLY A 34 -13.69 -1.88 10.21
CA GLY A 34 -14.38 -1.70 8.93
C GLY A 34 -13.45 -1.48 7.75
N TYR A 35 -12.13 -1.50 7.91
CA TYR A 35 -11.17 -1.59 6.81
C TYR A 35 -10.58 -2.99 6.71
N SER A 36 -10.28 -3.45 5.51
CA SER A 36 -9.54 -4.69 5.27
C SER A 36 -8.60 -4.54 4.08
N LEU A 37 -7.50 -5.30 4.10
CA LEU A 37 -6.58 -5.40 2.97
C LEU A 37 -6.94 -6.62 2.12
N THR A 38 -6.81 -6.51 0.80
CA THR A 38 -6.94 -7.64 -0.12
C THR A 38 -5.89 -7.60 -1.23
N SER A 39 -5.44 -8.76 -1.70
CA SER A 39 -4.66 -8.89 -2.93
C SER A 39 -5.48 -9.38 -4.12
N ASP A 40 -6.77 -9.68 -3.90
CA ASP A 40 -7.70 -10.23 -4.89
C ASP A 40 -8.07 -9.17 -5.94
N ALA A 41 -7.49 -9.32 -7.13
CA ALA A 41 -7.71 -8.42 -8.25
C ALA A 41 -9.10 -8.57 -8.90
N SER A 42 -9.87 -9.62 -8.60
CA SER A 42 -11.25 -9.76 -9.09
C SER A 42 -12.19 -8.70 -8.48
N LEU A 43 -11.77 -8.10 -7.36
CA LEU A 43 -12.47 -6.99 -6.70
C LEU A 43 -12.07 -5.61 -7.24
N ALA A 44 -11.24 -5.55 -8.27
CA ALA A 44 -10.85 -4.30 -8.93
C ALA A 44 -11.97 -3.75 -9.84
N PRO A 45 -12.04 -2.44 -10.10
CA PRO A 45 -11.14 -1.41 -9.57
C PRO A 45 -11.42 -1.10 -8.10
N TRP A 46 -10.37 -1.09 -7.28
CA TRP A 46 -10.46 -0.70 -5.89
C TRP A 46 -10.59 0.84 -5.76
N GLU A 47 -11.30 1.34 -4.76
CA GLU A 47 -11.34 2.80 -4.50
C GLU A 47 -9.96 3.33 -4.09
N ALA A 48 -9.19 2.54 -3.34
CA ALA A 48 -7.81 2.81 -2.98
C ALA A 48 -7.00 1.51 -2.89
N ALA A 49 -5.71 1.60 -3.19
CA ALA A 49 -4.77 0.50 -3.05
C ALA A 49 -3.38 0.96 -2.61
N ILE A 50 -2.60 0.01 -2.08
CA ILE A 50 -1.22 0.18 -1.67
C ILE A 50 -0.33 -0.56 -2.67
N MET A 51 0.63 0.16 -3.25
CA MET A 51 1.72 -0.45 -4.01
C MET A 51 2.91 -0.57 -3.07
N MET A 52 3.11 -1.75 -2.50
CA MET A 52 4.16 -2.02 -1.52
C MET A 52 5.43 -2.52 -2.21
N CYS A 53 6.31 -1.59 -2.59
CA CYS A 53 7.58 -1.88 -3.25
C CYS A 53 8.73 -1.86 -2.24
N GLY A 54 9.40 -3.00 -2.10
CA GLY A 54 10.55 -3.15 -1.22
C GLY A 54 11.77 -2.27 -1.58
N CYS A 55 11.83 -1.69 -2.77
CA CYS A 55 12.91 -0.80 -3.19
C CYS A 55 12.36 0.41 -3.93
N VAL A 56 13.21 1.42 -4.13
CA VAL A 56 12.85 2.70 -4.77
C VAL A 56 12.44 2.57 -6.25
N CYS A 57 12.86 1.50 -6.93
CA CYS A 57 12.58 1.34 -8.36
C CYS A 57 11.10 1.15 -8.69
N ALA A 58 10.32 0.61 -7.74
CA ALA A 58 8.88 0.37 -7.90
C ALA A 58 8.48 -0.25 -9.25
N CYS A 59 9.17 -1.29 -9.72
CA CYS A 59 9.04 -1.81 -11.09
C CYS A 59 7.63 -2.28 -11.51
N ILE A 60 6.73 -2.51 -10.54
CA ILE A 60 5.33 -2.87 -10.77
C ILE A 60 4.46 -1.64 -11.11
N ASP A 61 5.01 -0.43 -10.97
CA ASP A 61 4.35 0.82 -11.26
C ASP A 61 4.18 1.03 -12.78
N LYS A 62 3.20 0.30 -13.32
CA LYS A 62 2.86 0.25 -14.74
C LYS A 62 1.38 0.58 -14.94
N PRO A 63 0.97 1.04 -16.14
CA PRO A 63 -0.43 1.36 -16.44
C PRO A 63 -1.41 0.23 -16.09
N GLU A 64 -1.03 -1.02 -16.38
CA GLU A 64 -1.83 -2.22 -16.11
C GLU A 64 -2.20 -2.34 -14.63
N ILE A 65 -1.25 -2.01 -13.74
CA ILE A 65 -1.41 -2.09 -12.30
C ILE A 65 -2.12 -0.84 -11.79
N ARG A 66 -1.76 0.34 -12.30
CA ARG A 66 -2.41 1.61 -11.95
C ARG A 66 -3.92 1.56 -12.20
N ASN A 67 -4.35 0.86 -13.26
CA ASN A 67 -5.77 0.68 -13.60
C ASN A 67 -6.56 -0.18 -12.59
N LEU A 68 -5.90 -0.90 -11.67
CA LEU A 68 -6.59 -1.72 -10.66
C LEU A 68 -7.15 -0.90 -9.49
N ALA A 69 -6.81 0.39 -9.36
CA ALA A 69 -7.37 1.24 -8.32
C ALA A 69 -7.52 2.69 -8.76
N ARG A 70 -8.52 3.39 -8.22
CA ARG A 70 -8.72 4.83 -8.44
C ARG A 70 -7.66 5.68 -7.75
N ARG A 71 -7.14 5.22 -6.62
CA ARG A 71 -6.11 5.90 -5.83
C ARG A 71 -5.03 4.92 -5.40
N TRP A 72 -3.78 5.36 -5.45
CA TRP A 72 -2.63 4.58 -5.03
C TRP A 72 -1.85 5.31 -3.96
N ILE A 73 -1.51 4.59 -2.89
CA ILE A 73 -0.42 4.95 -1.99
C ILE A 73 0.77 4.12 -2.42
N VAL A 74 1.83 4.79 -2.87
CA VAL A 74 3.03 4.10 -3.36
C VAL A 74 4.08 4.11 -2.27
N VAL A 75 4.44 2.92 -1.79
CA VAL A 75 5.60 2.72 -0.93
C VAL A 75 6.74 2.21 -1.79
N ALA A 76 7.86 2.93 -1.84
CA ALA A 76 9.03 2.60 -2.66
C ALA A 76 10.31 2.73 -1.83
N GLY A 77 10.72 1.61 -1.22
CA GLY A 77 11.73 1.64 -0.15
C GLY A 77 11.25 2.52 1.00
N ASN A 78 12.10 3.43 1.47
CA ASN A 78 11.76 4.37 2.55
C ASN A 78 10.93 5.59 2.09
N ASN A 79 10.21 5.50 0.97
CA ASN A 79 9.38 6.59 0.49
C ASN A 79 7.90 6.20 0.50
N VAL A 80 7.04 7.11 0.94
CA VAL A 80 5.58 7.02 0.81
C VAL A 80 5.11 8.20 -0.05
N ASP A 81 4.57 7.93 -1.24
CA ASP A 81 4.20 8.93 -2.25
C ASP A 81 5.33 9.96 -2.48
N MET A 82 6.54 9.46 -2.73
CA MET A 82 7.77 10.24 -2.98
C MET A 82 8.34 11.01 -1.77
N LEU A 83 7.70 10.93 -0.59
CA LEU A 83 8.22 11.53 0.63
C LEU A 83 9.03 10.51 1.42
N ALA A 84 10.25 10.88 1.82
CA ALA A 84 11.09 10.05 2.66
C ALA A 84 10.46 9.90 4.07
N VAL A 85 10.32 8.66 4.51
CA VAL A 85 9.74 8.27 5.79
C VAL A 85 10.64 7.19 6.38
N SER A 86 10.94 7.26 7.68
CA SER A 86 11.68 6.18 8.33
C SER A 86 10.87 4.89 8.29
N GLU A 87 11.51 3.73 8.14
CA GLU A 87 10.81 2.46 7.95
C GLU A 87 9.72 2.18 9.01
N LYS A 88 10.01 2.54 10.26
CA LYS A 88 9.11 2.41 11.42
C LYS A 88 7.83 3.23 11.27
N GLU A 89 7.87 4.34 10.53
CA GLU A 89 6.77 5.28 10.36
C GLU A 89 5.96 5.02 9.08
N ILE A 90 6.43 4.14 8.19
CA ILE A 90 5.74 3.83 6.91
C ILE A 90 4.33 3.33 7.18
N ALA A 91 4.16 2.35 8.08
CA ALA A 91 2.84 1.78 8.36
C ALA A 91 1.85 2.84 8.87
N ARG A 92 2.28 3.69 9.80
CA ARG A 92 1.47 4.79 10.32
C ARG A 92 1.09 5.78 9.22
N THR A 93 2.06 6.21 8.43
CA THR A 93 1.86 7.18 7.34
C THR A 93 0.88 6.66 6.29
N VAL A 94 0.97 5.37 5.94
CA VAL A 94 0.04 4.73 4.99
C VAL A 94 -1.38 4.69 5.58
N VAL A 95 -1.54 4.34 6.85
CA VAL A 95 -2.87 4.31 7.51
C VAL A 95 -3.50 5.69 7.56
N GLU A 96 -2.73 6.73 7.93
CA GLU A 96 -3.20 8.13 7.94
C GLU A 96 -3.71 8.54 6.55
N LYS A 97 -2.99 8.18 5.48
CA LYS A 97 -3.43 8.43 4.09
C LYS A 97 -4.72 7.68 3.74
N ILE A 98 -4.84 6.40 4.10
CA ILE A 98 -6.07 5.60 3.85
C ILE A 98 -7.29 6.25 4.51
N VAL A 99 -7.14 6.68 5.76
CA VAL A 99 -8.22 7.29 6.53
C VAL A 99 -8.57 8.68 6.00
N ASN A 100 -7.60 9.45 5.51
CA ASN A 100 -7.86 10.77 4.92
C ASN A 100 -8.51 10.72 3.53
N PHE A 101 -8.54 9.57 2.87
CA PHE A 101 -9.26 9.39 1.60
C PHE A 101 -10.78 9.21 1.75
N SER A 102 -11.26 9.05 2.99
CA SER A 102 -12.55 8.46 3.33
C SER A 102 -13.68 9.42 3.61
#